data_AF-A0A2V8XSL9-F1
#
_entry.id   AF-A0A2V8XSL9-F1
#
_cell.length_a   1.000
_cell.length_b   1.000
_cell.length_c   1.000
_cell.angle_alpha   90.00
_cell.angle_beta   90.00
_cell.angle_gamma   90.00
#
_symmetry.space_group_name_H-M   'P 1'
#
loop_
_entity.id
_entity.type
_entity.pdbx_description
1 polymer ?
#
loop_
_entity_poly.entity_id
_entity_poly.type
_entity_poly.pdbx_seq_one_letter_code
_entity_poly.pdbx_strand_id
1 'polypeptide(L)'
;MKYADAGVNIAVAEEAKQLIRHHASHTFTPGVLGGIGGFGALFALDRKKWKEPVLVSSADGVGTKLKVAMAMGVHATVGGDLVNHCINDILVQGAEPLFFLDYLAMGKLEPLVVEQLVEGMSRSCRKAGCALIGGETAEMPGFYPPG
;
A
#
# COMPACT_ATOMS: atom_id res chain seq x y z
N MET A 1 27.16 4.07 17.26
CA MET A 1 25.70 3.83 17.15
C MET A 1 25.50 2.77 16.08
N LYS A 2 25.00 1.59 16.47
CA LYS A 2 24.51 0.60 15.52
C LYS A 2 23.12 1.03 15.04
N TYR A 3 22.75 0.66 13.83
CA TYR A 3 21.38 0.87 13.30
C TYR A 3 20.30 0.29 14.22
N ALA A 4 20.63 -0.80 14.94
CA ALA A 4 19.78 -1.39 15.98
C ALA A 4 19.54 -0.46 17.19
N ASP A 5 20.47 0.45 17.49
CA ASP A 5 20.34 1.42 18.59
C ASP A 5 19.31 2.53 18.27
N ALA A 6 18.87 2.62 17.00
CA ALA A 6 17.78 3.48 16.55
C ALA A 6 16.41 2.79 16.60
N GLY A 7 16.33 1.55 17.12
CA GLY A 7 15.08 0.81 17.31
C GLY A 7 14.64 -0.07 16.14
N VAL A 8 15.37 -0.06 15.01
CA VAL A 8 14.97 -0.79 13.80
C VAL A 8 15.54 -2.22 13.79
N ASN A 9 14.65 -3.21 13.84
CA ASN A 9 15.03 -4.61 13.66
C ASN A 9 15.07 -4.98 12.17
N ILE A 10 16.28 -5.11 11.62
CA ILE A 10 16.50 -5.38 10.20
C ILE A 10 15.84 -6.69 9.74
N ALA A 11 15.82 -7.72 10.58
CA ALA A 11 15.20 -9.01 10.22
C ALA A 11 13.69 -8.89 10.05
N VAL A 12 13.03 -8.16 10.97
CA VAL A 12 11.58 -7.87 10.93
C VAL A 12 11.24 -7.01 9.72
N ALA A 13 12.09 -6.02 9.41
CA ALA A 13 11.92 -5.20 8.22
C ALA A 13 12.04 -6.01 6.92
N GLU A 14 12.99 -6.95 6.83
CA GLU A 14 13.12 -7.81 5.65
C GLU A 14 11.97 -8.81 5.52
N GLU A 15 11.47 -9.37 6.62
CA GLU A 15 10.27 -10.20 6.64
C GLU A 15 9.05 -9.43 6.10
N ALA A 16 8.79 -8.23 6.63
CA ALA A 16 7.72 -7.36 6.16
C ALA A 16 7.86 -7.05 4.66
N LYS A 17 9.07 -6.73 4.18
CA LYS A 17 9.33 -6.51 2.75
C LYS A 17 9.03 -7.73 1.90
N GLN A 18 9.34 -8.94 2.36
CA GLN A 18 9.03 -10.17 1.61
C GLN A 18 7.53 -10.38 1.48
N LEU A 19 6.78 -10.18 2.57
CA LEU A 19 5.32 -10.27 2.60
C LEU A 19 4.67 -9.22 1.67
N ILE A 20 5.17 -7.98 1.72
CA ILE A 20 4.75 -6.91 0.82
C ILE A 20 4.95 -7.31 -0.64
N ARG A 21 6.17 -7.76 -1.00
CA ARG A 21 6.49 -8.18 -2.37
C ARG A 21 5.60 -9.32 -2.83
N HIS A 22 5.34 -10.30 -1.96
CA HIS A 22 4.47 -11.42 -2.25
C HIS A 22 3.07 -10.93 -2.65
N HIS A 23 2.37 -10.20 -1.80
CA HIS A 23 0.99 -9.78 -2.09
C HIS A 23 0.88 -8.80 -3.25
N ALA A 24 1.77 -7.80 -3.29
CA ALA A 24 1.71 -6.75 -4.30
C ALA A 24 2.04 -7.27 -5.70
N SER A 25 2.95 -8.25 -5.87
CA SER A 25 3.22 -8.86 -7.18
C SER A 25 2.00 -9.52 -7.83
N HIS A 26 1.04 -10.01 -7.02
CA HIS A 26 -0.21 -10.57 -7.52
C HIS A 26 -1.20 -9.52 -8.06
N THR A 27 -0.90 -8.23 -7.89
CA THR A 27 -1.74 -7.13 -8.41
C THR A 27 -1.27 -6.63 -9.77
N PHE A 28 -0.13 -7.11 -10.27
CA PHE A 28 0.52 -6.54 -11.44
C PHE A 28 -0.34 -6.65 -12.70
N THR A 29 -0.40 -5.53 -13.41
CA THR A 29 -1.04 -5.41 -14.72
C THR A 29 0.04 -5.21 -15.79
N PRO A 30 -0.30 -5.32 -17.10
CA PRO A 30 0.68 -5.11 -18.17
C PRO A 30 1.35 -3.73 -18.19
N GLY A 31 0.77 -2.74 -17.49
CA GLY A 31 1.38 -1.42 -17.33
C GLY A 31 2.57 -1.39 -16.38
N VAL A 32 2.71 -2.35 -15.46
CA VAL A 32 3.83 -2.35 -14.50
C VAL A 32 5.15 -2.63 -15.22
N LEU A 33 6.11 -1.72 -15.08
CA LEU A 33 7.45 -1.88 -15.63
C LEU A 33 8.44 -2.24 -14.50
N GLY A 34 8.98 -3.45 -14.57
CA GLY A 34 9.86 -3.99 -13.53
C GLY A 34 9.07 -4.60 -12.36
N GLY A 35 9.60 -4.48 -11.15
CA GLY A 35 8.99 -5.05 -9.95
C GLY A 35 9.27 -4.20 -8.71
N ILE A 36 8.93 -4.74 -7.55
CA ILE A 36 9.06 -4.02 -6.26
C ILE A 36 10.50 -4.08 -5.75
N GLY A 37 11.01 -2.94 -5.29
CA GLY A 37 12.33 -2.84 -4.63
C GLY A 37 13.33 -1.91 -5.32
N GLY A 38 12.95 -1.23 -6.39
CA GLY A 38 13.71 -0.09 -6.93
C GLY A 38 13.45 1.20 -6.15
N PHE A 39 14.20 2.26 -6.45
CA PHE A 39 14.01 3.61 -5.87
C PHE A 39 12.64 4.23 -6.17
N GLY A 40 11.93 3.70 -7.17
CA GLY A 40 10.59 4.09 -7.53
C GLY A 40 9.96 3.03 -8.45
N ALA A 41 8.64 3.03 -8.48
CA ALA A 41 7.89 2.16 -9.38
C ALA A 41 7.65 2.86 -10.73
N LEU A 42 7.57 2.07 -11.80
CA LEU A 42 7.35 2.56 -13.15
C LEU A 42 6.07 1.96 -13.72
N PHE A 43 5.26 2.78 -14.39
CA PHE A 43 4.01 2.34 -15.02
C PHE A 43 3.89 2.91 -16.43
N ALA A 44 3.77 2.03 -17.42
CA ALA A 44 3.52 2.36 -18.82
C ALA A 44 2.03 2.62 -19.05
N LEU A 45 1.71 3.77 -19.64
CA LEU A 45 0.36 4.05 -20.15
C LEU A 45 0.16 3.40 -21.51
N ASP A 46 -0.96 2.72 -21.69
CA ASP A 46 -1.37 2.21 -23.00
C ASP A 46 -1.81 3.37 -23.91
N ARG A 47 -0.88 3.83 -24.75
CA ARG A 47 -1.11 4.91 -25.73
C ARG A 47 -2.11 4.55 -26.82
N LYS A 48 -2.51 3.28 -26.97
CA LYS A 48 -3.53 2.85 -27.93
C LYS A 48 -4.93 2.89 -27.33
N LYS A 49 -5.05 2.76 -26.00
CA LYS A 49 -6.32 2.76 -25.28
C LYS A 49 -6.90 4.17 -25.13
N TRP A 50 -6.06 5.17 -24.88
CA TRP A 50 -6.50 6.55 -24.67
C TRP A 50 -5.84 7.51 -25.67
N LYS A 51 -6.65 8.31 -26.37
CA LYS A 51 -6.19 9.28 -27.38
C LYS A 51 -5.50 10.49 -26.76
N GLU A 52 -6.11 11.06 -25.72
CA GLU A 52 -5.63 12.24 -24.99
C GLU A 52 -5.79 11.98 -23.48
N PRO A 53 -4.93 11.13 -22.88
CA PRO A 53 -5.10 10.71 -21.50
C PRO A 53 -4.87 11.87 -20.54
N VAL A 54 -5.75 11.99 -19.54
CA VAL A 54 -5.58 12.85 -18.36
C VAL A 54 -5.35 11.93 -17.16
N LEU A 55 -4.33 12.24 -16.38
CA LEU A 55 -4.07 11.52 -15.14
C LEU A 55 -4.86 12.16 -14.00
N VAL A 56 -5.59 11.32 -13.27
CA VAL A 56 -6.32 11.70 -12.06
C VAL A 56 -5.67 10.98 -10.88
N SER A 57 -5.38 11.72 -9.82
CA SER A 57 -4.83 11.17 -8.57
C SER A 57 -5.72 11.55 -7.39
N SER A 58 -5.80 10.65 -6.42
CA SER A 58 -6.37 10.91 -5.09
C SER A 58 -5.45 10.31 -4.03
N ALA A 59 -5.48 10.89 -2.83
CA ALA A 59 -4.80 10.39 -1.65
C ALA A 59 -5.73 10.57 -0.46
N ASP A 60 -6.01 9.48 0.25
CA ASP A 60 -6.91 9.46 1.39
C ASP A 60 -6.37 8.52 2.49
N GLY A 61 -6.96 8.63 3.68
CA GLY A 61 -6.72 7.76 4.81
C GLY A 61 -7.94 6.93 5.19
N VAL A 62 -7.72 5.91 6.02
CA VAL A 62 -8.80 5.11 6.61
C VAL A 62 -9.51 5.88 7.74
N GLY A 63 -8.81 6.80 8.40
CA GLY A 63 -9.33 7.57 9.52
C GLY A 63 -9.50 6.73 10.80
N THR A 64 -10.46 7.12 11.65
CA THR A 64 -10.62 6.55 13.00
C THR A 64 -11.09 5.10 13.03
N LYS A 65 -11.53 4.53 11.90
CA LYS A 65 -11.84 3.09 11.77
C LYS A 65 -10.63 2.20 12.11
N LEU A 66 -9.41 2.73 11.97
CA LEU A 66 -8.19 2.07 12.43
C LEU A 66 -8.24 1.67 13.92
N LYS A 67 -8.86 2.48 14.78
CA LYS A 67 -9.02 2.16 16.21
C LYS A 67 -9.84 0.88 16.42
N VAL A 68 -10.86 0.67 15.59
CA VAL A 68 -11.70 -0.53 15.65
C VAL A 68 -10.92 -1.74 15.12
N ALA A 69 -10.20 -1.59 14.01
CA ALA A 69 -9.34 -2.64 13.47
C ALA A 69 -8.29 -3.10 14.50
N MET A 70 -7.63 -2.16 15.16
CA MET A 70 -6.67 -2.40 16.25
C MET A 70 -7.31 -3.13 17.44
N ALA A 71 -8.48 -2.65 17.90
CA ALA A 71 -9.20 -3.28 19.02
C ALA A 71 -9.65 -4.73 18.70
N MET A 72 -9.93 -5.03 17.43
CA MET A 72 -10.36 -6.35 16.97
C MET A 72 -9.21 -7.26 16.53
N GLY A 73 -8.00 -6.72 16.34
CA GLY A 73 -6.87 -7.44 15.74
C GLY A 73 -7.11 -7.87 14.28
N VAL A 74 -7.97 -7.13 13.54
CA VAL A 74 -8.34 -7.43 12.15
C VAL A 74 -7.98 -6.25 11.26
N HIS A 75 -6.94 -6.39 10.45
CA HIS A 75 -6.37 -5.29 9.68
C HIS A 75 -6.61 -5.42 8.16
N ALA A 76 -6.89 -6.62 7.67
CA ALA A 76 -7.09 -6.84 6.23
C ALA A 76 -8.31 -6.12 5.63
N THR A 77 -9.31 -5.79 6.45
CA THR A 77 -10.46 -5.01 5.99
C THR A 77 -10.08 -3.55 5.78
N VAL A 78 -9.29 -2.96 6.68
CA VAL A 78 -8.88 -1.55 6.58
C VAL A 78 -7.83 -1.31 5.50
N GLY A 79 -6.99 -2.30 5.18
CA GLY A 79 -6.17 -2.25 3.96
C GLY A 79 -7.04 -2.16 2.70
N GLY A 80 -8.16 -2.89 2.67
CA GLY A 80 -9.12 -2.79 1.56
C GLY A 80 -9.86 -1.46 1.52
N ASP A 81 -10.25 -0.92 2.68
CA ASP A 81 -10.90 0.39 2.81
C ASP A 81 -10.02 1.51 2.25
N LEU A 82 -8.72 1.51 2.59
CA LEU A 82 -7.74 2.50 2.12
C LEU A 82 -7.74 2.63 0.59
N VAL A 83 -7.66 1.50 -0.11
CA VAL A 83 -7.66 1.48 -1.59
C VAL A 83 -9.00 1.97 -2.14
N ASN A 84 -10.11 1.50 -1.55
CA ASN A 84 -11.45 1.83 -2.03
C ASN A 84 -11.80 3.30 -1.84
N HIS A 85 -11.34 3.96 -0.78
CA HIS A 85 -11.53 5.39 -0.57
C HIS A 85 -10.93 6.19 -1.75
N CYS A 86 -9.65 5.97 -2.05
CA CYS A 86 -8.98 6.65 -3.16
C CYS A 86 -9.59 6.32 -4.53
N ILE A 87 -10.00 5.06 -4.75
CA ILE A 87 -10.62 4.65 -6.03
C ILE A 87 -11.97 5.34 -6.23
N ASN A 88 -12.81 5.38 -5.19
CA ASN A 88 -14.14 5.98 -5.29
C ASN A 88 -14.06 7.48 -5.66
N ASP A 89 -13.07 8.21 -5.15
CA ASP A 89 -12.85 9.63 -5.47
C ASP A 89 -12.51 9.90 -6.94
N ILE A 90 -11.83 8.97 -7.61
CA ILE A 90 -11.48 9.14 -9.02
C ILE A 90 -12.59 8.58 -9.93
N LEU A 91 -13.36 7.60 -9.45
CA LEU A 91 -14.48 7.01 -10.20
C LEU A 91 -15.60 8.02 -10.47
N VAL A 92 -15.84 9.00 -9.59
CA VAL A 92 -16.85 10.05 -9.84
C VAL A 92 -16.51 10.92 -11.04
N GLN A 93 -15.24 10.93 -11.48
CA GLN A 93 -14.78 11.62 -12.69
C GLN A 93 -14.72 10.68 -13.92
N GLY A 94 -15.10 9.41 -13.74
CA GLY A 94 -15.00 8.38 -14.78
C GLY A 94 -13.57 7.87 -15.04
N ALA A 95 -12.63 8.11 -14.12
CA ALA A 95 -11.25 7.67 -14.29
C ALA A 95 -11.11 6.16 -14.08
N GLU A 96 -10.19 5.53 -14.82
CA GLU A 96 -9.82 4.13 -14.63
C GLU A 96 -8.66 4.02 -13.64
N PRO A 97 -8.77 3.21 -12.57
CA PRO A 97 -7.66 2.95 -11.66
C PRO A 97 -6.49 2.24 -12.36
N LEU A 98 -5.29 2.82 -12.31
CA LEU A 98 -4.09 2.26 -12.96
C LEU A 98 -3.16 1.57 -11.96
N PHE A 99 -2.78 2.30 -10.92
CA PHE A 99 -1.89 1.84 -9.87
C PHE A 99 -2.20 2.52 -8.54
N PHE A 100 -1.66 1.95 -7.46
CA PHE A 100 -1.80 2.42 -6.09
C PHE A 100 -0.43 2.48 -5.42
N LEU A 101 -0.25 3.49 -4.55
CA LEU A 101 0.87 3.58 -3.63
C LEU A 101 0.36 3.78 -2.20
N ASP A 102 1.03 3.18 -1.23
CA ASP A 102 0.68 3.28 0.19
C ASP A 102 1.78 3.91 1.05
N TYR A 103 1.39 4.39 2.23
CA TYR A 103 2.31 4.85 3.26
C TYR A 103 1.81 4.32 4.61
N LEU A 104 2.59 3.43 5.23
CA LEU A 104 2.29 2.83 6.52
C LEU A 104 3.19 3.45 7.59
N ALA A 105 2.58 4.06 8.60
CA ALA A 105 3.29 4.58 9.77
C ALA A 105 2.81 3.89 11.05
N MET A 106 3.75 3.47 11.88
CA MET A 106 3.47 2.76 13.12
C MET A 106 4.53 3.03 14.18
N GLY A 107 4.18 2.82 15.45
CA GLY A 107 5.11 3.00 16.57
C GLY A 107 6.17 1.91 16.62
N LYS A 108 5.78 0.69 16.25
CA LYS A 108 6.65 -0.48 16.15
C LYS A 108 6.23 -1.33 14.95
N LEU A 109 7.19 -1.83 14.19
CA LEU A 109 6.92 -2.68 13.04
C LEU A 109 6.46 -4.09 13.49
N GLU A 110 5.25 -4.46 13.10
CA GLU A 110 4.67 -5.80 13.35
C GLU A 110 4.34 -6.49 12.01
N PRO A 111 5.13 -7.49 11.56
CA PRO A 111 5.02 -8.08 10.23
C PRO A 111 3.62 -8.63 9.91
N LEU A 112 2.96 -9.27 10.87
CA LEU A 112 1.61 -9.83 10.67
C LEU A 112 0.54 -8.76 10.45
N VAL A 113 0.69 -7.59 11.05
CA VAL A 113 -0.21 -6.45 10.81
C VAL A 113 0.02 -5.89 9.41
N VAL A 114 1.29 -5.74 9.02
CA VAL A 114 1.68 -5.30 7.67
C VAL A 114 1.15 -6.27 6.62
N GLU A 115 1.33 -7.57 6.82
CA GLU A 115 0.84 -8.61 5.91
C GLU A 115 -0.67 -8.48 5.69
N GLN A 116 -1.45 -8.42 6.77
CA GLN A 116 -2.90 -8.26 6.68
C GLN A 116 -3.30 -7.00 5.90
N LEU A 117 -2.67 -5.85 6.21
CA LEU A 117 -2.93 -4.59 5.50
C LEU A 117 -2.67 -4.74 4.00
N VAL A 118 -1.51 -5.28 3.63
CA VAL A 118 -1.09 -5.40 2.23
C VAL A 118 -1.89 -6.47 1.49
N GLU A 119 -2.29 -7.55 2.16
CA GLU A 119 -3.23 -8.54 1.64
C GLU A 119 -4.57 -7.87 1.29
N GLY A 120 -5.11 -7.08 2.22
CA GLY A 120 -6.33 -6.29 2.06
C GLY A 120 -6.25 -5.31 0.89
N MET A 121 -5.19 -4.50 0.84
CA MET A 121 -4.91 -3.57 -0.25
C MET A 121 -4.82 -4.31 -1.58
N SER A 122 -3.99 -5.36 -1.65
CA SER A 122 -3.75 -6.13 -2.86
C SER A 122 -5.03 -6.80 -3.38
N ARG A 123 -5.89 -7.28 -2.49
CA ARG A 123 -7.21 -7.82 -2.86
C ARG A 123 -8.11 -6.74 -3.47
N SER A 124 -8.15 -5.53 -2.91
CA SER A 124 -8.91 -4.42 -3.49
C SER A 124 -8.33 -3.96 -4.83
N CYS A 125 -7.00 -3.82 -4.94
CA CYS A 125 -6.33 -3.48 -6.19
C CYS A 125 -6.67 -4.46 -7.32
N ARG A 126 -6.58 -5.78 -7.05
CA ARG A 126 -6.98 -6.81 -8.03
C ARG A 126 -8.45 -6.69 -8.46
N LYS A 127 -9.36 -6.44 -7.51
CA LYS A 127 -10.79 -6.26 -7.83
C LYS A 127 -11.04 -5.04 -8.70
N ALA A 128 -10.27 -3.98 -8.49
CA ALA A 128 -10.37 -2.74 -9.25
C ALA A 128 -9.58 -2.75 -10.57
N GLY A 129 -8.76 -3.77 -10.81
CA GLY A 129 -7.89 -3.85 -11.99
C GLY A 129 -6.68 -2.92 -11.95
N CYS A 130 -6.27 -2.42 -10.78
CA CYS A 130 -5.07 -1.62 -10.61
C CYS A 130 -3.94 -2.40 -9.91
N ALA A 131 -2.71 -1.92 -10.07
CA ALA A 131 -1.54 -2.54 -9.46
C ALA A 131 -1.07 -1.79 -8.20
N LEU A 132 -0.82 -2.50 -7.11
CA LEU A 132 -0.04 -2.00 -5.98
C LEU A 132 1.44 -2.03 -6.37
N ILE A 133 2.00 -0.88 -6.71
CA ILE A 133 3.32 -0.81 -7.34
C ILE A 133 4.44 -0.32 -6.42
N GLY A 134 4.08 0.28 -5.28
CA GLY A 134 5.07 0.76 -4.32
C GLY A 134 4.40 1.32 -3.07
N GLY A 135 5.23 1.67 -2.10
CA GLY A 135 4.80 2.26 -0.85
C GLY A 135 5.98 2.45 0.09
N GLU A 136 5.72 2.96 1.28
CA GLU A 136 6.74 3.17 2.31
C GLU A 136 6.25 2.68 3.66
N THR A 137 7.16 2.18 4.49
CA THR A 137 6.88 1.76 5.87
C THR A 137 7.81 2.49 6.83
N ALA A 138 7.23 3.29 7.71
CA ALA A 138 7.94 4.10 8.68
C ALA A 138 7.65 3.64 10.11
N GLU A 139 8.70 3.17 10.79
CA GLU A 139 8.69 2.88 12.23
C GLU A 139 9.14 4.13 13.00
N MET A 140 8.24 4.72 13.78
CA MET A 140 8.46 5.97 14.50
C MET A 140 8.11 5.84 15.99
N PRO A 141 8.96 5.14 16.78
CA PRO A 141 8.72 4.94 18.21
C PRO A 141 8.70 6.29 18.94
N GLY A 142 7.70 6.47 19.81
CA GLY A 142 7.52 7.71 20.58
C GLY A 142 6.72 8.80 19.87
N PHE A 143 6.55 8.72 18.53
CA PHE A 143 5.55 9.53 17.83
C PHE A 143 4.20 8.81 17.83
N TYR A 144 4.19 7.54 17.43
CA TYR A 144 3.01 6.68 17.51
C TYR A 144 3.06 5.80 18.78
N PRO A 145 1.91 5.57 19.43
CA PRO A 145 1.83 4.57 20.48
C PRO A 145 2.10 3.17 19.91
N PRO A 146 2.50 2.19 20.75
CA PRO A 146 2.57 0.79 20.31
C PRO A 146 1.19 0.30 19.86
N GLY A 147 1.13 -0.36 18.70
CA GLY A 147 -0.12 -0.87 18.13
C GLY A 147 -0.20 -0.72 16.63
#